data_AF-A0A973BKD6-F1
#
_entry.id   AF-A0A973BKD6-F1
#
_cell.length_a   1.000
_cell.length_b   1.000
_cell.length_c   1.000
_cell.angle_alpha   90.00
_cell.angle_beta   90.00
_cell.angle_gamma   90.00
#
_symmetry.space_group_name_H-M   'P 1'
#
loop_
_entity.id
_entity.type
_entity.pdbx_description
1 polymer ?
#
loop_
_entity_poly.entity_id
_entity_poly.type
_entity_poly.pdbx_seq_one_letter_code
_entity_poly.pdbx_strand_id
1 'polypeptide(L)'
;MPKNSRRHRLPHERSPLKTVALVLGAILLCAGVLAGFWLLSKMGPQDVDYSVINESPEVSEELAQMQAESLDLEAKFEEIIILRLPTAADIQLLKQALDVQRELVSSFPSAGDEAIERLELLDKRYQEVASREHAELSEQLEKDARELADAGELEEARTLFLKAVREQQIVNENYPLSSKHEPARVARLQREAQFLVAEPLFQRSVALEAEADGFIQEENWPEAERTLEQARALQDQLNREHRGSKQSDIARHERLKIKLVGIQSGQEYVEIKEMSELGDARRVAGQHMEAASLYDEAARLQRTLNKNYPDSPYSSSDRVADFLRKSETSASYQLGREIEANNDKLESLLGERRVREAIELIVDLRRDIQQMQETYPRSSLNDEDMQIKVRYLNLVQNDIEFIQNRFYALMLPVPDSESVSMLSTEVPQGLYAIIMGTNPSRNLGDANPVDSVSWIEAKRFCERISWIVGKPV
;
A
#
# COMPACT_ATOMS: atom_id res chain seq x y z
N MET A 1 18.15 -29.62 43.00
CA MET A 1 18.41 -28.38 42.25
C MET A 1 17.23 -27.44 42.45
N PRO A 2 17.42 -26.16 42.85
CA PRO A 2 17.64 -25.14 41.82
C PRO A 2 18.50 -23.90 42.19
N LYS A 3 19.06 -23.31 41.13
CA LYS A 3 19.22 -21.88 40.75
C LYS A 3 19.98 -20.87 41.64
N ASN A 4 21.19 -20.59 41.17
CA ASN A 4 21.86 -19.28 41.28
C ASN A 4 20.94 -18.10 40.91
N SER A 5 20.94 -17.06 41.73
CA SER A 5 20.76 -15.68 41.24
C SER A 5 21.62 -14.71 42.06
N ARG A 6 22.70 -14.20 41.45
CA ARG A 6 23.42 -13.01 41.90
C ARG A 6 22.87 -11.83 41.10
N ARG A 7 22.31 -10.84 41.79
CA ARG A 7 21.93 -9.56 41.18
C ARG A 7 23.17 -8.67 41.02
N HIS A 8 23.36 -8.19 39.80
CA HIS A 8 24.27 -7.12 39.38
C HIS A 8 23.96 -5.80 40.12
N ARG A 9 24.99 -5.08 40.57
CA ARG A 9 24.91 -3.64 40.85
C ARG A 9 25.49 -2.85 39.67
N LEU A 10 24.80 -1.77 39.32
CA LEU A 10 25.03 -0.89 38.16
C LEU A 10 26.13 0.16 38.45
N PRO A 11 26.82 0.70 37.42
CA PRO A 11 28.09 1.44 37.56
C PRO A 11 27.92 2.96 37.74
N HIS A 12 26.92 3.42 38.49
CA HIS A 12 26.64 4.85 38.68
C HIS A 12 26.48 5.26 40.16
N GLU A 13 27.56 5.14 40.92
CA GLU A 13 27.77 5.88 42.16
C GLU A 13 29.00 6.80 41.99
N ARG A 14 28.77 8.10 41.80
CA ARG A 14 29.81 9.13 41.70
C ARG A 14 30.25 9.51 43.12
N SER A 15 31.53 9.29 43.46
CA SER A 15 32.04 9.61 44.81
C SER A 15 32.00 11.12 45.09
N PRO A 16 31.57 11.56 46.29
CA PRO A 16 31.42 12.98 46.64
C PRO A 16 32.73 13.79 46.59
N LEU A 17 33.89 13.13 46.69
CA LEU A 17 35.21 13.76 46.58
C LEU A 17 35.52 14.30 45.18
N LYS A 18 35.00 13.68 44.12
CA LYS A 18 35.23 14.13 42.74
C LYS A 18 34.43 15.39 42.41
N THR A 19 33.23 15.53 42.96
CA THR A 19 32.38 16.71 42.76
C THR A 19 32.97 17.94 43.47
N VAL A 20 33.49 17.77 44.69
CA VAL A 20 34.15 18.86 45.43
C VAL A 20 35.43 19.31 44.73
N ALA A 21 36.26 18.37 44.22
CA ALA A 21 37.47 18.72 43.47
C ALA A 21 37.16 19.48 42.17
N LEU A 22 36.06 19.15 41.49
CA LEU A 22 35.65 19.80 40.25
C LEU A 22 35.12 21.22 40.50
N VAL A 23 34.38 21.42 41.59
CA VAL A 23 33.90 22.76 42.00
C VAL A 23 35.07 23.65 42.45
N LEU A 24 36.03 23.11 43.22
CA LEU A 24 37.25 23.84 43.61
C LEU A 24 38.11 24.19 42.39
N GLY A 25 38.24 23.28 41.43
CA GLY A 25 38.92 23.55 40.16
C GLY A 25 38.26 24.66 39.36
N ALA A 26 36.92 24.68 39.29
CA ALA A 26 36.19 25.73 38.60
C ALA A 26 36.34 27.11 39.28
N ILE A 27 36.33 27.15 40.61
CA ILE A 27 36.53 28.39 41.37
C ILE A 27 37.96 28.93 41.19
N LEU A 28 38.97 28.05 41.22
CA LEU A 28 40.37 28.43 40.97
C LEU A 28 40.57 28.93 39.53
N LEU A 29 39.88 28.34 38.56
CA LEU A 29 39.95 28.79 37.17
C LEU A 29 39.26 30.14 36.99
N CYS A 30 38.11 30.38 37.60
CA CYS A 30 37.46 31.70 37.61
C CYS A 30 38.32 32.76 38.32
N ALA A 31 38.94 32.43 39.45
CA ALA A 31 39.87 33.32 40.14
C ALA A 31 41.12 33.61 39.30
N GLY A 32 41.63 32.61 38.56
CA GLY A 32 42.73 32.77 37.62
C GLY A 32 42.38 33.67 36.43
N VAL A 33 41.17 33.54 35.89
CA VAL A 33 40.66 34.42 34.81
C VAL A 33 40.49 35.85 35.31
N LEU A 34 39.93 36.04 36.52
CA LEU A 34 39.78 37.38 37.11
C LEU A 34 41.12 38.01 37.48
N ALA A 35 42.06 37.24 38.03
CA ALA A 35 43.41 37.70 38.29
C ALA A 35 44.15 38.02 36.98
N GLY A 36 43.94 37.23 35.93
CA GLY A 36 44.44 37.49 34.58
C GLY A 36 43.87 38.78 33.99
N PHE A 37 42.56 39.02 34.16
CA PHE A 37 41.92 40.27 33.73
C PHE A 37 42.41 41.48 34.54
N TRP A 38 42.65 41.33 35.84
CA TRP A 38 43.23 42.39 36.69
C TRP A 38 44.69 42.68 36.34
N LEU A 39 45.46 41.65 35.99
CA LEU A 39 46.86 41.79 35.55
C LEU A 39 46.94 42.42 34.15
N LEU A 40 46.01 42.05 33.26
CA LEU A 40 45.82 42.72 31.97
C LEU A 40 45.31 44.16 32.14
N SER A 41 44.47 44.46 33.14
CA SER A 41 44.04 45.84 33.41
C SER A 41 45.15 46.70 34.04
N LYS A 42 46.13 46.09 34.71
CA LYS A 42 47.38 46.74 35.15
C LYS A 42 48.40 46.89 34.01
N MET A 43 48.30 46.05 32.99
CA MET A 43 48.92 46.23 31.67
C MET A 43 47.95 46.94 30.70
N GLY A 44 47.21 47.94 31.22
CA GLY A 44 46.54 48.91 30.37
C GLY A 44 47.56 49.51 29.40
N PRO A 45 47.12 49.97 28.22
CA PRO A 45 48.02 50.50 27.20
C PRO A 45 48.92 51.55 27.86
N GLN A 46 50.22 51.46 27.64
CA GLN A 46 51.12 52.59 27.94
C GLN A 46 50.47 53.83 27.32
N ASP A 47 50.56 54.98 27.99
CA ASP A 47 50.26 56.26 27.35
C ASP A 47 51.15 56.33 26.11
N VAL A 48 50.58 55.96 24.97
CA VAL A 48 51.19 56.17 23.68
C VAL A 48 51.25 57.67 23.56
N ASP A 49 52.45 58.19 23.48
CA ASP A 49 52.66 59.61 23.25
C ASP A 49 52.06 59.95 21.87
N TYR A 50 50.80 60.41 21.87
CA TYR A 50 50.11 60.86 20.66
C TYR A 50 50.76 62.12 20.06
N SER A 51 51.81 62.68 20.68
CA SER A 51 52.63 63.72 20.07
C SER A 51 53.63 63.22 19.02
N VAL A 52 53.68 61.90 18.76
CA VAL A 52 54.48 61.29 17.68
C VAL A 52 53.63 60.52 16.64
N ILE A 53 52.31 60.44 16.82
CA ILE A 53 51.37 59.97 15.77
C ILE A 53 50.55 61.16 15.27
N ASN A 54 51.27 62.21 14.91
CA ASN A 54 50.78 63.29 14.07
C ASN A 54 51.85 63.67 13.05
N GLU A 55 52.57 62.66 12.55
CA GLU A 55 52.86 62.67 11.13
C GLU A 55 51.57 62.20 10.49
N SER A 56 50.73 63.14 10.04
CA SER A 56 49.98 62.88 8.81
C SER A 56 51.00 62.20 7.90
N PRO A 57 50.84 60.93 7.47
CA PRO A 57 51.66 60.49 6.37
C PRO A 57 51.42 61.57 5.33
N GLU A 58 52.48 62.23 4.84
CA GLU A 58 52.35 62.95 3.58
C GLU A 58 51.67 61.92 2.69
N VAL A 59 50.39 62.15 2.40
CA VAL A 59 49.61 61.29 1.54
C VAL A 59 50.46 61.27 0.31
N SER A 60 51.13 60.13 0.04
CA SER A 60 51.97 60.00 -1.13
C SER A 60 51.15 60.60 -2.25
N GLU A 61 51.69 61.55 -3.02
CA GLU A 61 50.89 62.27 -4.01
C GLU A 61 50.14 61.28 -4.92
N GLU A 62 50.70 60.09 -5.12
CA GLU A 62 50.11 58.93 -5.79
C GLU A 62 48.82 58.41 -5.12
N LEU A 63 48.78 58.28 -3.79
CA LEU A 63 47.60 57.80 -3.04
C LEU A 63 46.44 58.82 -3.13
N ALA A 64 46.74 60.11 -3.02
CA ALA A 64 45.76 61.18 -3.21
C ALA A 64 45.23 61.22 -4.66
N GLN A 65 46.12 61.00 -5.64
CA GLN A 65 45.75 60.97 -7.05
C GLN A 65 44.83 59.79 -7.38
N MET A 66 45.13 58.58 -6.92
CA MET A 66 44.28 57.41 -7.15
C MET A 66 42.91 57.54 -6.46
N GLN A 67 42.85 58.11 -5.25
CA GLN A 67 41.58 58.42 -4.59
C GLN A 67 40.76 59.46 -5.38
N ALA A 68 41.40 60.54 -5.84
CA ALA A 68 40.74 61.56 -6.64
C ALA A 68 40.24 61.03 -7.99
N GLU A 69 41.01 60.14 -8.63
CA GLU A 69 40.64 59.49 -9.89
C GLU A 69 39.42 58.56 -9.71
N SER A 70 39.41 57.72 -8.67
CA SER A 70 38.25 56.87 -8.35
C SER A 70 36.99 57.71 -8.07
N LEU A 71 37.12 58.82 -7.32
CA LEU A 71 36.03 59.74 -7.01
C LEU A 71 35.50 60.47 -8.25
N ASP A 72 36.38 60.92 -9.14
CA ASP A 72 35.99 61.60 -10.38
C ASP A 72 35.25 60.66 -11.34
N LEU A 73 35.70 59.40 -11.45
CA LEU A 73 35.01 58.37 -12.23
C LEU A 73 33.65 58.01 -11.65
N GLU A 74 33.52 57.90 -10.32
CA GLU A 74 32.24 57.68 -9.67
C GLU A 74 31.30 58.89 -9.85
N ALA A 75 31.80 60.12 -9.70
CA ALA A 75 31.02 61.34 -9.87
C ALA A 75 30.47 61.47 -11.30
N LYS A 76 31.28 61.16 -12.33
CA LYS A 76 30.82 61.09 -13.72
C LYS A 76 29.71 60.06 -13.91
N PHE A 77 29.80 58.92 -13.23
CA PHE A 77 28.77 57.90 -13.28
C PHE A 77 27.46 58.36 -12.59
N GLU A 78 27.55 59.08 -11.47
CA GLU A 78 26.40 59.65 -10.76
C GLU A 78 25.62 60.65 -11.62
N GLU A 79 26.33 61.55 -12.30
CA GLU A 79 25.70 62.52 -13.21
C GLU A 79 24.87 61.81 -14.30
N ILE A 80 25.33 60.65 -14.76
CA ILE A 80 24.64 59.86 -15.79
C ILE A 80 23.37 59.20 -15.23
N ILE A 81 23.43 58.58 -14.04
CA ILE A 81 22.26 57.89 -13.46
C ILE A 81 21.11 58.85 -13.18
N ILE A 82 21.41 60.12 -12.84
CA ILE A 82 20.39 61.16 -12.63
C ILE A 82 19.60 61.43 -13.92
N LEU A 83 20.26 61.36 -15.08
CA LEU A 83 19.70 61.76 -16.36
C LEU A 83 19.02 60.60 -17.10
N ARG A 84 19.54 59.37 -16.98
CA ARG A 84 19.06 58.19 -17.70
C ARG A 84 19.49 56.89 -17.06
N LEU A 85 18.90 55.79 -17.53
CA LEU A 85 19.39 54.44 -17.22
C LEU A 85 20.83 54.26 -17.76
N PRO A 86 21.72 53.64 -16.97
CA PRO A 86 23.11 53.42 -17.37
C PRO A 86 23.20 52.38 -18.48
N THR A 87 24.01 52.68 -19.48
CA THR A 87 24.40 51.76 -20.57
C THR A 87 25.66 50.99 -20.18
N ALA A 88 26.02 49.97 -20.96
CA ALA A 88 27.26 49.22 -20.77
C ALA A 88 28.51 50.11 -20.69
N ALA A 89 28.58 51.20 -21.47
CA ALA A 89 29.69 52.15 -21.44
C ALA A 89 29.73 52.96 -20.12
N ASP A 90 28.57 53.28 -19.55
CA ASP A 90 28.49 54.02 -18.29
C ASP A 90 28.88 53.13 -17.10
N ILE A 91 28.48 51.84 -17.15
CA ILE A 91 28.86 50.84 -16.14
C ILE A 91 30.39 50.61 -16.14
N GLN A 92 31.08 50.79 -17.26
CA GLN A 92 32.54 50.74 -17.30
C GLN A 92 33.21 51.86 -16.50
N LEU A 93 32.59 53.05 -16.40
CA LEU A 93 33.12 54.12 -15.54
C LEU A 93 33.14 53.69 -14.07
N LEU A 94 32.05 53.05 -13.63
CA LEU A 94 31.95 52.51 -12.28
C LEU A 94 32.92 51.34 -12.06
N LYS A 95 33.14 50.50 -13.07
CA LYS A 95 34.15 49.43 -13.04
C LYS A 95 35.57 49.99 -12.92
N GLN A 96 35.90 51.02 -13.69
CA GLN A 96 37.19 51.69 -13.63
C GLN A 96 37.39 52.33 -12.25
N ALA A 97 36.38 53.00 -11.71
CA ALA A 97 36.42 53.55 -10.34
C ALA A 97 36.71 52.45 -9.30
N LEU A 98 36.08 51.28 -9.46
CA LEU A 98 36.29 50.09 -8.61
C LEU A 98 37.69 49.51 -8.75
N ASP A 99 38.20 49.38 -9.98
CA ASP A 99 39.53 48.83 -10.24
C ASP A 99 40.62 49.75 -9.66
N VAL A 100 40.49 51.07 -9.80
CA VAL A 100 41.39 52.07 -9.18
C VAL A 100 41.31 51.99 -7.64
N GLN A 101 40.12 51.89 -7.06
CA GLN A 101 39.95 51.76 -5.60
C GLN A 101 40.52 50.44 -5.08
N ARG A 102 40.42 49.35 -5.86
CA ARG A 102 41.00 48.05 -5.51
C ARG A 102 42.53 48.10 -5.57
N GLU A 103 43.09 48.75 -6.58
CA GLU A 103 44.53 48.94 -6.72
C GLU A 103 45.09 49.77 -5.57
N LEU A 104 44.38 50.85 -5.18
CA LEU A 104 44.70 51.67 -4.00
C LEU A 104 44.80 50.83 -2.72
N VAL A 105 43.76 50.07 -2.39
CA VAL A 105 43.72 49.24 -1.17
C VAL A 105 44.79 48.14 -1.21
N SER A 106 45.09 47.58 -2.39
CA SER A 106 46.10 46.52 -2.54
C SER A 106 47.54 47.02 -2.46
N SER A 107 47.81 48.23 -2.97
CA SER A 107 49.15 48.81 -3.05
C SER A 107 49.56 49.52 -1.76
N PHE A 108 48.57 49.96 -0.96
CA PHE A 108 48.78 50.69 0.27
C PHE A 108 48.01 50.07 1.45
N PRO A 109 48.60 49.09 2.16
CA PRO A 109 47.98 48.47 3.34
C PRO A 109 47.66 49.46 4.49
N SER A 110 48.23 50.68 4.43
CA SER A 110 47.99 51.79 5.35
C SER A 110 46.81 52.68 4.95
N ALA A 111 46.05 52.35 3.89
CA ALA A 111 44.94 53.15 3.38
C ALA A 111 43.77 53.37 4.37
N GLY A 112 43.80 52.73 5.54
CA GLY A 112 42.82 52.91 6.62
C GLY A 112 41.51 52.17 6.37
N ASP A 113 40.70 52.04 7.43
CA ASP A 113 39.42 51.32 7.40
C ASP A 113 38.42 51.97 6.42
N GLU A 114 38.47 53.28 6.24
CA GLU A 114 37.58 54.05 5.36
C GLU A 114 37.76 53.69 3.87
N ALA A 115 38.99 53.43 3.42
CA ALA A 115 39.25 53.02 2.03
C ALA A 115 38.74 51.60 1.74
N ILE A 116 38.76 50.72 2.74
CA ILE A 116 38.23 49.35 2.67
C ILE A 116 36.70 49.38 2.63
N GLU A 117 36.06 50.13 3.53
CA GLU A 117 34.59 50.30 3.52
C GLU A 117 34.10 50.87 2.19
N ARG A 118 34.82 51.86 1.64
CA ARG A 118 34.51 52.42 0.32
C ARG A 118 34.66 51.39 -0.80
N LEU A 119 35.70 50.56 -0.77
CA LEU A 119 35.87 49.48 -1.75
C LEU A 119 34.69 48.51 -1.71
N GLU A 120 34.25 48.09 -0.53
CA GLU A 120 33.09 47.20 -0.36
C GLU A 120 31.79 47.82 -0.90
N LEU A 121 31.56 49.11 -0.59
CA LEU A 121 30.39 49.85 -1.09
C LEU A 121 30.40 49.98 -2.62
N LEU A 122 31.55 50.32 -3.19
CA LEU A 122 31.72 50.51 -4.63
C LEU A 122 31.60 49.18 -5.38
N ASP A 123 32.13 48.09 -4.82
CA ASP A 123 32.00 46.74 -5.37
C ASP A 123 30.52 46.29 -5.37
N LYS A 124 29.84 46.44 -4.22
CA LYS A 124 28.41 46.14 -4.12
C LYS A 124 27.59 46.95 -5.12
N ARG A 125 27.89 48.24 -5.26
CA ARG A 125 27.20 49.13 -6.20
C ARG A 125 27.45 48.74 -7.65
N TYR A 126 28.68 48.41 -8.01
CA TYR A 126 29.03 47.91 -9.34
C TYR A 126 28.23 46.65 -9.67
N GLN A 127 28.23 45.66 -8.77
CA GLN A 127 27.50 44.41 -8.98
C GLN A 127 25.98 44.63 -9.06
N GLU A 128 25.42 45.57 -8.28
CA GLU A 128 24.00 45.92 -8.33
C GLU A 128 23.60 46.49 -9.69
N VAL A 129 24.42 47.37 -10.29
CA VAL A 129 24.09 47.95 -11.59
C VAL A 129 24.40 46.98 -12.73
N ALA A 130 25.55 46.32 -12.69
CA ALA A 130 26.00 45.41 -13.75
C ALA A 130 25.14 44.15 -13.89
N SER A 131 24.49 43.71 -12.80
CA SER A 131 23.58 42.56 -12.85
C SER A 131 22.20 42.86 -13.45
N ARG A 132 21.78 44.13 -13.51
CA ARG A 132 20.39 44.51 -13.88
C ARG A 132 19.98 44.02 -15.26
N GLU A 133 20.80 44.25 -16.28
CA GLU A 133 20.48 43.87 -17.66
C GLU A 133 20.26 42.35 -17.78
N HIS A 134 21.16 41.56 -17.20
CA HIS A 134 21.04 40.10 -17.17
C HIS A 134 19.82 39.63 -16.36
N ALA A 135 19.54 40.27 -15.22
CA ALA A 135 18.37 39.94 -14.41
C ALA A 135 17.05 40.25 -15.13
N GLU A 136 16.93 41.43 -15.73
CA GLU A 136 15.75 41.85 -16.51
C GLU A 136 15.53 40.95 -17.73
N LEU A 137 16.61 40.62 -18.45
CA LEU A 137 16.54 39.69 -19.57
C LEU A 137 16.11 38.29 -19.12
N SER A 138 16.63 37.79 -18.00
CA SER A 138 16.19 36.51 -17.42
C SER A 138 14.70 36.54 -17.06
N GLU A 139 14.21 37.62 -16.46
CA GLU A 139 12.79 37.78 -16.07
C GLU A 139 11.88 37.85 -17.30
N GLN A 140 12.28 38.58 -18.35
CA GLN A 140 11.53 38.68 -19.59
C GLN A 140 11.48 37.33 -20.32
N LEU A 141 12.60 36.63 -20.43
CA LEU A 141 12.67 35.31 -21.06
C LEU A 141 11.79 34.29 -20.32
N GLU A 142 11.72 34.33 -18.98
CA GLU A 142 10.81 33.50 -18.20
C GLU A 142 9.34 33.81 -18.52
N LYS A 143 8.99 35.10 -18.64
CA LYS A 143 7.63 35.52 -18.96
C LYS A 143 7.22 35.04 -20.36
N ASP A 144 8.06 35.28 -21.36
CA ASP A 144 7.83 34.85 -22.74
C ASP A 144 7.75 33.32 -22.83
N ALA A 145 8.57 32.60 -22.06
CA ALA A 145 8.51 31.14 -21.97
C ALA A 145 7.17 30.63 -21.44
N ARG A 146 6.60 31.31 -20.43
CA ARG A 146 5.28 30.94 -19.89
C ARG A 146 4.16 31.21 -20.88
N GLU A 147 4.20 32.34 -21.58
CA GLU A 147 3.20 32.67 -22.61
C GLU A 147 3.20 31.62 -23.74
N LEU A 148 4.38 31.16 -24.18
CA LEU A 148 4.50 30.07 -25.16
C LEU A 148 4.04 28.72 -24.60
N ALA A 149 4.34 28.42 -23.33
CA ALA A 149 3.89 27.19 -22.69
C ALA A 149 2.36 27.13 -22.60
N ASP A 150 1.72 28.24 -22.24
CA ASP A 150 0.26 28.37 -22.18
C ASP A 150 -0.40 28.28 -23.57
N ALA A 151 0.33 28.67 -24.63
CA ALA A 151 -0.08 28.51 -26.03
C ALA A 151 0.15 27.09 -26.58
N GLY A 152 0.83 26.20 -25.84
CA GLY A 152 1.17 24.84 -26.27
C GLY A 152 2.46 24.69 -27.08
N GLU A 153 3.23 25.78 -27.25
CA GLU A 153 4.52 25.83 -27.95
C GLU A 153 5.66 25.37 -27.02
N LEU A 154 5.62 24.11 -26.58
CA LEU A 154 6.40 23.62 -25.43
C LEU A 154 7.92 23.55 -25.66
N GLU A 155 8.37 23.23 -26.87
CA GLU A 155 9.81 23.22 -27.17
C GLU A 155 10.38 24.63 -27.22
N GLU A 156 9.66 25.57 -27.82
CA GLU A 156 10.09 26.98 -27.86
C GLU A 156 10.13 27.56 -26.45
N ALA A 157 9.08 27.32 -25.65
CA ALA A 157 9.03 27.68 -24.24
C ALA A 157 10.23 27.11 -23.46
N ARG A 158 10.56 25.83 -23.65
CA ARG A 158 11.73 25.21 -23.04
C ARG A 158 13.03 25.92 -23.43
N THR A 159 13.19 26.30 -24.69
CA THR A 159 14.40 27.02 -25.13
C THR A 159 14.53 28.38 -24.43
N LEU A 160 13.42 29.09 -24.21
CA LEU A 160 13.41 30.37 -23.50
C LEU A 160 13.71 30.20 -22.01
N PHE A 161 13.15 29.18 -21.34
CA PHE A 161 13.52 28.86 -19.96
C PHE A 161 15.03 28.56 -19.82
N LEU A 162 15.62 27.81 -20.77
CA LEU A 162 17.06 27.55 -20.75
C LEU A 162 17.90 28.81 -21.01
N LYS A 163 17.41 29.75 -21.81
CA LYS A 163 18.05 31.06 -21.97
C LYS A 163 17.96 31.86 -20.66
N ALA A 164 16.80 31.91 -20.01
CA ALA A 164 16.62 32.56 -18.71
C ALA A 164 17.56 32.00 -17.64
N VAL A 165 17.72 30.67 -17.60
CA VAL A 165 18.69 29.98 -16.73
C VAL A 165 20.11 30.51 -16.94
N ARG A 166 20.56 30.67 -18.19
CA ARG A 166 21.91 31.16 -18.49
C ARG A 166 22.12 32.59 -17.99
N GLU A 167 21.15 33.47 -18.23
CA GLU A 167 21.23 34.87 -17.77
C GLU A 167 21.26 34.96 -16.23
N GLN A 168 20.43 34.17 -15.54
CA GLN A 168 20.47 34.12 -14.07
C GLN A 168 21.76 33.49 -13.53
N GLN A 169 22.37 32.53 -14.24
CA GLN A 169 23.68 31.98 -13.88
C GLN A 169 24.78 33.05 -13.99
N ILE A 170 24.77 33.87 -15.05
CA ILE A 170 25.70 35.01 -15.19
C ILE A 170 25.58 35.95 -13.99
N VAL A 171 24.35 36.25 -13.55
CA VAL A 171 24.12 37.07 -12.34
C VAL A 171 24.72 36.43 -11.10
N ASN A 172 24.43 35.14 -10.89
CA ASN A 172 24.86 34.45 -9.68
C ASN A 172 26.38 34.22 -9.61
N GLU A 173 27.03 33.99 -10.74
CA GLU A 173 28.47 33.72 -10.82
C GLU A 173 29.31 35.01 -10.79
N ASN A 174 28.88 36.04 -11.52
CA ASN A 174 29.68 37.26 -11.68
C ASN A 174 29.30 38.39 -10.71
N TYR A 175 28.09 38.37 -10.15
CA TYR A 175 27.56 39.46 -9.31
C TYR A 175 26.95 38.96 -7.98
N PRO A 176 27.70 38.21 -7.14
CA PRO A 176 27.17 37.59 -5.91
C PRO A 176 26.71 38.57 -4.82
N LEU A 177 27.19 39.83 -4.83
CA LEU A 177 26.80 40.88 -3.88
C LEU A 177 25.52 41.64 -4.32
N SER A 178 25.03 41.38 -5.53
CA SER A 178 23.82 42.03 -6.05
C SER A 178 22.57 41.51 -5.34
N SER A 179 21.55 42.37 -5.26
CA SER A 179 20.20 41.99 -4.79
C SER A 179 19.52 40.95 -5.69
N LYS A 180 20.05 40.76 -6.90
CA LYS A 180 19.55 39.84 -7.94
C LYS A 180 20.17 38.45 -7.88
N HIS A 181 21.15 38.23 -6.99
CA HIS A 181 21.72 36.91 -6.77
C HIS A 181 20.69 35.97 -6.12
N GLU A 182 20.21 35.00 -6.89
CA GLU A 182 19.21 34.00 -6.48
C GLU A 182 19.56 32.60 -7.02
N PRO A 183 20.43 31.82 -6.35
CA PRO A 183 20.82 30.48 -6.80
C PRO A 183 19.66 29.49 -6.89
N ALA A 184 18.67 29.62 -6.00
CA ALA A 184 17.48 28.76 -5.99
C ALA A 184 16.63 28.90 -7.26
N ARG A 185 16.62 30.09 -7.87
CA ARG A 185 15.88 30.39 -9.10
C ARG A 185 16.37 29.58 -10.29
N VAL A 186 17.69 29.40 -10.42
CA VAL A 186 18.28 28.58 -11.49
C VAL A 186 17.72 27.16 -11.47
N ALA A 187 17.70 26.54 -10.29
CA ALA A 187 17.14 25.19 -10.13
C ALA A 187 15.62 25.14 -10.41
N ARG A 188 14.87 26.19 -10.07
CA ARG A 188 13.44 26.29 -10.39
C ARG A 188 13.21 26.35 -11.90
N LEU A 189 13.90 27.24 -12.60
CA LEU A 189 13.77 27.42 -14.06
C LEU A 189 14.21 26.18 -14.84
N GLN A 190 15.29 25.51 -14.40
CA GLN A 190 15.71 24.24 -14.99
C GLN A 190 14.65 23.15 -14.84
N ARG A 191 13.98 23.07 -13.69
CA ARG A 191 12.87 22.12 -13.48
C ARG A 191 11.65 22.46 -14.34
N GLU A 192 11.31 23.75 -14.47
CA GLU A 192 10.23 24.20 -15.37
C GLU A 192 10.52 23.80 -16.83
N ALA A 193 11.75 24.02 -17.31
CA ALA A 193 12.16 23.59 -18.64
C ALA A 193 12.06 22.06 -18.86
N GLN A 194 12.41 21.25 -17.85
CA GLN A 194 12.30 19.79 -17.92
C GLN A 194 10.85 19.30 -17.91
N PHE A 195 9.97 19.99 -17.17
CA PHE A 195 8.56 19.67 -17.04
C PHE A 195 7.81 19.82 -18.38
N LEU A 196 8.14 20.83 -19.17
CA LEU A 196 7.47 21.10 -20.46
C LEU A 196 7.56 19.94 -21.46
N VAL A 197 8.64 19.17 -21.45
CA VAL A 197 8.82 18.01 -22.35
C VAL A 197 8.17 16.76 -21.78
N ALA A 198 8.18 16.62 -20.45
CA ALA A 198 7.61 15.46 -19.77
C ALA A 198 6.08 15.45 -19.79
N GLU A 199 5.43 16.62 -19.72
CA GLU A 199 3.97 16.71 -19.59
C GLU A 199 3.19 16.11 -20.79
N PRO A 200 3.52 16.40 -22.06
CA PRO A 200 2.81 15.81 -23.21
C PRO A 200 2.94 14.29 -23.28
N LEU A 201 4.14 13.77 -22.99
CA LEU A 201 4.39 12.33 -22.95
C LEU A 201 3.55 11.67 -21.85
N PHE A 202 3.43 12.33 -20.70
CA PHE A 202 2.60 11.87 -19.60
C PHE A 202 1.12 11.88 -19.98
N GLN A 203 0.62 12.98 -20.54
CA GLN A 203 -0.78 13.07 -21.01
C GLN A 203 -1.08 12.02 -22.07
N ARG A 204 -0.16 11.77 -23.01
CA ARG A 204 -0.31 10.70 -24.00
C ARG A 204 -0.34 9.32 -23.36
N SER A 205 0.52 9.06 -22.38
CA SER A 205 0.51 7.80 -21.62
C SER A 205 -0.80 7.59 -20.85
N VAL A 206 -1.37 8.65 -20.27
CA VAL A 206 -2.68 8.60 -19.57
C VAL A 206 -3.82 8.38 -20.57
N ALA A 207 -3.80 9.05 -21.73
CA ALA A 207 -4.81 8.85 -22.76
C ALA A 207 -4.82 7.41 -23.31
N LEU A 208 -3.64 6.84 -23.55
CA LEU A 208 -3.50 5.44 -23.96
C LEU A 208 -3.98 4.46 -22.87
N GLU A 209 -3.74 4.76 -21.59
CA GLU A 209 -4.29 3.95 -20.50
C GLU A 209 -5.82 3.95 -20.50
N ALA A 210 -6.45 5.11 -20.75
CA ALA A 210 -7.91 5.22 -20.85
C ALA A 210 -8.48 4.54 -22.10
N GLU A 211 -7.76 4.59 -23.22
CA GLU A 211 -8.12 3.87 -24.46
C GLU A 211 -8.06 2.35 -24.23
N ALA A 212 -7.01 1.87 -23.55
CA ALA A 212 -6.92 0.47 -23.15
C ALA A 212 -8.09 0.05 -22.24
N ASP A 213 -8.55 0.92 -21.32
CA ASP A 213 -9.73 0.65 -20.50
C ASP A 213 -11.02 0.50 -21.34
N GLY A 214 -11.14 1.25 -22.43
CA GLY A 214 -12.23 1.08 -23.40
C GLY A 214 -12.21 -0.32 -24.03
N PHE A 215 -11.05 -0.75 -24.52
CA PHE A 215 -10.90 -2.08 -25.11
C PHE A 215 -11.14 -3.22 -24.11
N ILE A 216 -10.78 -3.04 -22.82
CA ILE A 216 -11.09 -4.01 -21.77
C ILE A 216 -12.60 -4.15 -21.57
N GLN A 217 -13.36 -3.05 -21.61
CA GLN A 217 -14.83 -3.10 -21.48
C GLN A 217 -15.50 -3.80 -22.67
N GLU A 218 -14.89 -3.70 -23.84
CA GLU A 218 -15.32 -4.38 -25.06
C GLU A 218 -14.82 -5.84 -25.14
N GLU A 219 -14.08 -6.32 -24.13
CA GLU A 219 -13.40 -7.63 -24.13
C GLU A 219 -12.43 -7.83 -25.31
N ASN A 220 -11.93 -6.74 -25.90
CA ASN A 220 -10.93 -6.74 -26.98
C ASN A 220 -9.51 -6.75 -26.39
N TRP A 221 -9.13 -7.90 -25.83
CA TRP A 221 -7.85 -8.08 -25.14
C TRP A 221 -6.59 -7.77 -25.99
N PRO A 222 -6.50 -8.15 -27.29
CA PRO A 222 -5.32 -7.86 -28.10
C PRO A 222 -5.05 -6.37 -28.28
N GLU A 223 -6.07 -5.55 -28.55
CA GLU A 223 -5.89 -4.11 -28.67
C GLU A 223 -5.68 -3.44 -27.31
N ALA A 224 -6.34 -3.94 -26.25
CA ALA A 224 -6.09 -3.49 -24.88
C ALA A 224 -4.62 -3.70 -24.47
N GLU A 225 -4.05 -4.88 -24.78
CA GLU A 225 -2.66 -5.22 -24.47
C GLU A 225 -1.71 -4.28 -25.20
N ARG A 226 -1.85 -4.18 -26.52
CA ARG A 226 -1.01 -3.33 -27.38
C ARG A 226 -1.04 -1.87 -26.92
N THR A 227 -2.21 -1.34 -26.58
CA THR A 227 -2.39 0.05 -26.18
C THR A 227 -1.81 0.31 -24.78
N LEU A 228 -1.99 -0.62 -23.84
CA LEU A 228 -1.42 -0.48 -22.49
C LEU A 228 0.11 -0.65 -22.49
N GLU A 229 0.66 -1.49 -23.36
CA GLU A 229 2.11 -1.59 -23.57
C GLU A 229 2.71 -0.27 -24.03
N GLN A 230 2.04 0.45 -24.95
CA GLN A 230 2.46 1.79 -25.37
C GLN A 230 2.40 2.79 -24.22
N ALA A 231 1.32 2.77 -23.41
CA ALA A 231 1.21 3.61 -22.22
C ALA A 231 2.35 3.37 -21.23
N ARG A 232 2.68 2.09 -20.98
CA ARG A 232 3.77 1.67 -20.10
C ARG A 232 5.13 2.10 -20.63
N ALA A 233 5.38 1.92 -21.93
CA ALA A 233 6.63 2.33 -22.58
C ALA A 233 6.88 3.84 -22.45
N LEU A 234 5.84 4.67 -22.62
CA LEU A 234 5.95 6.12 -22.39
C LEU A 234 6.23 6.46 -20.92
N GLN A 235 5.60 5.76 -19.96
CA GLN A 235 5.89 5.97 -18.54
C GLN A 235 7.32 5.54 -18.17
N ASP A 236 7.83 4.46 -18.75
CA ASP A 236 9.21 4.02 -18.58
C ASP A 236 10.20 5.02 -19.19
N GLN A 237 9.90 5.57 -20.37
CA GLN A 237 10.67 6.67 -20.97
C GLN A 237 10.73 7.89 -20.04
N LEU A 238 9.58 8.33 -19.51
CA LEU A 238 9.50 9.42 -18.53
C LEU A 238 10.37 9.16 -17.29
N ASN A 239 10.32 7.93 -16.77
CA ASN A 239 11.11 7.54 -15.60
C ASN A 239 12.62 7.51 -15.89
N ARG A 240 13.03 7.22 -17.13
CA ARG A 240 14.44 7.14 -17.53
C ARG A 240 15.04 8.51 -17.89
N GLU A 241 14.32 9.28 -18.71
CA GLU A 241 14.81 10.51 -19.35
C GLU A 241 14.50 11.77 -18.53
N HIS A 242 13.40 11.76 -17.76
CA HIS A 242 12.93 12.91 -16.98
C HIS A 242 12.94 12.64 -15.47
N ARG A 243 14.05 12.10 -14.96
CA ARG A 243 14.21 11.74 -13.54
C ARG A 243 13.99 12.95 -12.63
N GLY A 244 13.14 12.80 -11.62
CA GLY A 244 12.86 13.86 -10.65
C GLY A 244 11.81 14.87 -11.10
N SER A 245 11.26 14.71 -12.31
CA SER A 245 10.02 15.38 -12.71
C SER A 245 8.83 14.80 -11.93
N LYS A 246 7.75 15.56 -11.81
CA LYS A 246 6.51 15.08 -11.18
C LYS A 246 5.87 13.92 -11.96
N GLN A 247 6.15 13.84 -13.25
CA GLN A 247 5.65 12.83 -14.20
C GLN A 247 6.43 11.51 -14.11
N SER A 248 7.65 11.53 -13.54
CA SER A 248 8.39 10.30 -13.26
C SER A 248 7.79 9.57 -12.06
N ASP A 249 6.84 8.67 -12.31
CA ASP A 249 6.15 7.87 -11.29
C ASP A 249 6.46 6.36 -11.48
N ILE A 250 7.35 5.85 -10.64
CA ILE A 250 7.71 4.42 -10.59
C ILE A 250 6.52 3.58 -10.12
N ALA A 251 5.71 4.10 -9.18
CA ALA A 251 4.55 3.39 -8.68
C ALA A 251 3.46 3.26 -9.76
N ARG A 252 3.27 4.31 -10.59
CA ARG A 252 2.38 4.21 -11.77
C ARG A 252 2.86 3.15 -12.75
N HIS A 253 4.15 3.11 -13.05
CA HIS A 253 4.70 2.09 -13.94
C HIS A 253 4.41 0.66 -13.44
N GLU A 254 4.54 0.40 -12.12
CA GLU A 254 4.19 -0.91 -11.56
C GLU A 254 2.68 -1.18 -11.61
N ARG A 255 1.82 -0.18 -11.37
CA ARG A 255 0.37 -0.33 -11.56
C ARG A 255 0.00 -0.72 -13.00
N LEU A 256 0.62 -0.08 -14.00
CA LEU A 256 0.43 -0.40 -15.42
C LEU A 256 0.87 -1.84 -15.73
N LYS A 257 1.96 -2.31 -15.12
CA LYS A 257 2.44 -3.69 -15.28
C LYS A 257 1.47 -4.71 -14.69
N ILE A 258 0.94 -4.48 -13.49
CA ILE A 258 -0.09 -5.34 -12.88
C ILE A 258 -1.35 -5.36 -13.76
N LYS A 259 -1.78 -4.20 -14.26
CA LYS A 259 -2.92 -4.08 -15.17
C LYS A 259 -2.70 -4.88 -16.47
N LEU A 260 -1.50 -4.85 -17.03
CA LEU A 260 -1.13 -5.62 -18.23
C LEU A 260 -1.25 -7.13 -17.99
N VAL A 261 -0.82 -7.64 -16.83
CA VAL A 261 -1.00 -9.05 -16.46
C VAL A 261 -2.49 -9.41 -16.42
N GLY A 262 -3.34 -8.51 -15.92
CA GLY A 262 -4.79 -8.66 -15.99
C GLY A 262 -5.30 -8.83 -17.42
N ILE A 263 -4.89 -7.94 -18.33
CA ILE A 263 -5.28 -8.00 -19.75
C ILE A 263 -4.81 -9.30 -20.42
N GLN A 264 -3.55 -9.71 -20.20
CA GLN A 264 -2.97 -10.92 -20.79
C GLN A 264 -3.72 -12.18 -20.38
N SER A 265 -4.16 -12.25 -19.12
CA SER A 265 -4.99 -13.34 -18.61
C SER A 265 -6.48 -13.22 -18.93
N GLY A 266 -6.93 -12.09 -19.50
CA GLY A 266 -8.34 -11.79 -19.74
C GLY A 266 -9.01 -12.73 -20.74
N GLN A 267 -8.35 -13.05 -21.85
CA GLN A 267 -8.87 -13.98 -22.86
C GLN A 267 -9.06 -15.40 -22.27
N GLU A 268 -8.07 -15.90 -21.52
CA GLU A 268 -8.18 -17.20 -20.84
C GLU A 268 -9.34 -17.18 -19.83
N TYR A 269 -9.56 -16.06 -19.15
CA TYR A 269 -10.66 -15.90 -18.22
C TYR A 269 -12.04 -15.92 -18.91
N VAL A 270 -12.18 -15.29 -20.09
CA VAL A 270 -13.41 -15.36 -20.89
C VAL A 270 -13.73 -16.79 -21.28
N GLU A 271 -12.74 -17.54 -21.78
CA GLU A 271 -12.93 -18.96 -22.15
C GLU A 271 -13.37 -19.80 -20.94
N ILE A 272 -12.76 -19.61 -19.76
CA ILE A 272 -13.18 -20.28 -18.51
C ILE A 272 -14.64 -19.97 -18.18
N LYS A 273 -15.05 -18.71 -18.33
CA LYS A 273 -16.42 -18.27 -18.06
C LYS A 273 -17.41 -18.92 -19.02
N GLU A 274 -17.13 -18.90 -20.31
CA GLU A 274 -17.96 -19.54 -21.35
C GLU A 274 -18.14 -21.04 -21.07
N MET A 275 -17.05 -21.73 -20.70
CA MET A 275 -17.09 -23.15 -20.37
C MET A 275 -17.97 -23.44 -19.14
N SER A 276 -17.87 -22.61 -18.10
CA SER A 276 -18.74 -22.72 -16.92
C SER A 276 -20.21 -22.46 -17.26
N GLU A 277 -20.50 -21.44 -18.08
CA GLU A 277 -21.87 -21.09 -18.48
C GLU A 277 -22.50 -22.19 -19.34
N LEU A 278 -21.72 -22.78 -20.25
CA LEU A 278 -22.15 -23.95 -21.02
C LEU A 278 -22.41 -25.14 -20.07
N GLY A 279 -21.54 -25.37 -19.08
CA GLY A 279 -21.75 -26.38 -18.04
C GLY A 279 -23.07 -26.18 -17.29
N ASP A 280 -23.35 -24.95 -16.87
CA ASP A 280 -24.60 -24.57 -16.20
C ASP A 280 -25.82 -24.84 -17.11
N ALA A 281 -25.74 -24.52 -18.40
CA ALA A 281 -26.80 -24.81 -19.37
C ALA A 281 -27.04 -26.32 -19.56
N ARG A 282 -25.97 -27.12 -19.66
CA ARG A 282 -26.06 -28.59 -19.77
C ARG A 282 -26.68 -29.23 -18.54
N ARG A 283 -26.31 -28.75 -17.36
CA ARG A 283 -26.89 -29.20 -16.09
C ARG A 283 -28.40 -28.93 -16.04
N VAL A 284 -28.84 -27.73 -16.47
CA VAL A 284 -30.28 -27.38 -16.54
C VAL A 284 -31.02 -28.25 -17.56
N ALA A 285 -30.37 -28.62 -18.66
CA ALA A 285 -30.92 -29.54 -19.65
C ALA A 285 -30.96 -31.02 -19.20
N GLY A 286 -30.52 -31.33 -17.96
CA GLY A 286 -30.44 -32.71 -17.44
C GLY A 286 -29.25 -33.52 -17.97
N GLN A 287 -28.35 -32.89 -18.73
CA GLN A 287 -27.15 -33.51 -19.29
C GLN A 287 -26.00 -33.45 -18.28
N HIS A 288 -26.19 -34.11 -17.13
CA HIS A 288 -25.31 -33.95 -15.97
C HIS A 288 -23.86 -34.42 -16.18
N MET A 289 -23.65 -35.48 -16.96
CA MET A 289 -22.29 -35.95 -17.28
C MET A 289 -21.55 -35.00 -18.21
N GLU A 290 -22.24 -34.39 -19.19
CA GLU A 290 -21.67 -33.33 -20.03
C GLU A 290 -21.38 -32.06 -19.22
N ALA A 291 -22.25 -31.70 -18.29
CA ALA A 291 -21.99 -30.59 -17.38
C ALA A 291 -20.74 -30.83 -16.53
N ALA A 292 -20.58 -32.05 -15.99
CA ALA A 292 -19.41 -32.41 -15.20
C ALA A 292 -18.09 -32.24 -15.97
N SER A 293 -18.03 -32.74 -17.21
CA SER A 293 -16.82 -32.60 -18.03
C SER A 293 -16.50 -31.13 -18.37
N LEU A 294 -17.51 -30.29 -18.59
CA LEU A 294 -17.31 -28.86 -18.83
C LEU A 294 -16.76 -28.14 -17.60
N TYR A 295 -17.25 -28.46 -16.39
CA TYR A 295 -16.71 -27.89 -15.16
C TYR A 295 -15.29 -28.39 -14.85
N ASP A 296 -14.98 -29.66 -15.12
CA ASP A 296 -13.61 -30.18 -14.99
C ASP A 296 -12.64 -29.44 -15.92
N GLU A 297 -13.07 -29.18 -17.15
CA GLU A 297 -12.28 -28.42 -18.12
C GLU A 297 -12.11 -26.96 -17.69
N ALA A 298 -13.16 -26.30 -17.19
CA ALA A 298 -13.07 -24.97 -16.59
C ALA A 298 -12.09 -24.94 -15.39
N ALA A 299 -12.09 -25.98 -14.54
CA ALA A 299 -11.13 -26.10 -13.45
C ALA A 299 -9.69 -26.29 -13.94
N ARG A 300 -9.49 -27.06 -15.03
CA ARG A 300 -8.17 -27.26 -15.67
C ARG A 300 -7.63 -25.95 -16.25
N LEU A 301 -8.47 -25.22 -16.98
CA LEU A 301 -8.13 -23.91 -17.54
C LEU A 301 -7.82 -22.91 -16.43
N GLN A 302 -8.65 -22.82 -15.38
CA GLN A 302 -8.40 -21.92 -14.25
C GLN A 302 -7.10 -22.23 -13.52
N ARG A 303 -6.72 -23.51 -13.34
CA ARG A 303 -5.40 -23.87 -12.78
C ARG A 303 -4.26 -23.43 -13.68
N THR A 304 -4.44 -23.52 -14.99
CA THR A 304 -3.44 -23.10 -15.98
C THR A 304 -3.26 -21.58 -15.92
N LEU A 305 -4.36 -20.83 -15.88
CA LEU A 305 -4.36 -19.37 -15.68
C LEU A 305 -3.65 -18.99 -14.37
N ASN A 306 -4.01 -19.62 -13.25
CA ASN A 306 -3.37 -19.34 -11.95
C ASN A 306 -1.85 -19.57 -11.98
N LYS A 307 -1.39 -20.57 -12.76
CA LYS A 307 0.03 -20.90 -12.89
C LYS A 307 0.76 -19.92 -13.81
N ASN A 308 0.16 -19.58 -14.95
CA ASN A 308 0.75 -18.69 -15.94
C ASN A 308 0.77 -17.24 -15.47
N TYR A 309 -0.26 -16.83 -14.72
CA TYR A 309 -0.46 -15.46 -14.24
C TYR A 309 -0.81 -15.43 -12.74
N PRO A 310 0.13 -15.72 -11.83
CA PRO A 310 -0.13 -15.75 -10.39
C PRO A 310 -0.66 -14.43 -9.83
N ASP A 311 -0.19 -13.30 -10.36
CA ASP A 311 -0.55 -11.95 -9.93
C ASP A 311 -1.78 -11.39 -10.67
N SER A 312 -2.43 -12.19 -11.52
CA SER A 312 -3.64 -11.77 -12.22
C SER A 312 -4.82 -11.59 -11.26
N PRO A 313 -5.67 -10.57 -11.47
CA PRO A 313 -6.95 -10.44 -10.76
C PRO A 313 -7.90 -11.61 -11.00
N TYR A 314 -7.69 -12.41 -12.04
CA TYR A 314 -8.52 -13.58 -12.37
C TYR A 314 -7.95 -14.89 -11.78
N SER A 315 -6.77 -14.84 -11.17
CA SER A 315 -6.17 -15.98 -10.47
C SER A 315 -6.96 -16.28 -9.19
N SER A 316 -7.50 -17.49 -9.07
CA SER A 316 -8.34 -17.87 -7.92
C SER A 316 -8.30 -19.38 -7.66
N SER A 317 -7.87 -19.78 -6.47
CA SER A 317 -8.00 -21.16 -5.98
C SER A 317 -9.45 -21.53 -5.69
N ASP A 318 -10.25 -20.55 -5.27
CA ASP A 318 -11.63 -20.77 -4.85
C ASP A 318 -12.53 -21.11 -6.05
N ARG A 319 -12.29 -20.47 -7.20
CA ARG A 319 -12.95 -20.84 -8.47
C ARG A 319 -12.63 -22.27 -8.88
N VAL A 320 -11.39 -22.70 -8.73
CA VAL A 320 -11.00 -24.10 -9.00
C VAL A 320 -11.78 -25.05 -8.08
N ALA A 321 -11.88 -24.73 -6.78
CA ALA A 321 -12.65 -25.54 -5.84
C ALA A 321 -14.15 -25.56 -6.17
N ASP A 322 -14.71 -24.42 -6.60
CA ASP A 322 -16.12 -24.31 -7.02
C ASP A 322 -16.41 -25.15 -8.27
N PHE A 323 -15.59 -25.04 -9.32
CA PHE A 323 -15.76 -25.84 -10.53
C PHE A 323 -15.65 -27.34 -10.25
N LEU A 324 -14.71 -27.77 -9.40
CA LEU A 324 -14.61 -29.19 -9.01
C LEU A 324 -15.83 -29.65 -8.22
N ARG A 325 -16.37 -28.80 -7.34
CA ARG A 325 -17.62 -29.09 -6.62
C ARG A 325 -18.79 -29.24 -7.58
N LYS A 326 -18.94 -28.32 -8.53
CA LYS A 326 -19.99 -28.37 -9.57
C LYS A 326 -19.83 -29.61 -10.45
N SER A 327 -18.59 -29.97 -10.80
CA SER A 327 -18.26 -31.19 -11.55
C SER A 327 -18.72 -32.43 -10.79
N GLU A 328 -18.21 -32.63 -9.57
CA GLU A 328 -18.53 -33.81 -8.75
C GLU A 328 -20.04 -33.88 -8.42
N THR A 329 -20.69 -32.74 -8.17
CA THR A 329 -22.15 -32.66 -7.95
C THR A 329 -22.93 -33.10 -9.19
N SER A 330 -22.48 -32.69 -10.38
CA SER A 330 -23.16 -33.08 -11.62
C SER A 330 -22.89 -34.54 -11.96
N ALA A 331 -21.65 -35.01 -11.81
CA ALA A 331 -21.28 -36.40 -12.05
C ALA A 331 -22.03 -37.38 -11.12
N SER A 332 -22.24 -36.98 -9.87
CA SER A 332 -22.93 -37.80 -8.86
C SER A 332 -24.45 -37.67 -8.85
N TYR A 333 -25.04 -36.88 -9.75
CA TYR A 333 -26.46 -36.55 -9.71
C TYR A 333 -27.37 -37.78 -9.63
N GLN A 334 -27.13 -38.80 -10.46
CA GLN A 334 -27.94 -40.02 -10.48
C GLN A 334 -27.85 -40.79 -9.15
N LEU A 335 -26.63 -41.00 -8.65
CA LEU A 335 -26.39 -41.66 -7.37
C LEU A 335 -27.07 -40.90 -6.21
N GLY A 336 -26.99 -39.56 -6.21
CA GLY A 336 -27.67 -38.74 -5.21
C GLY A 336 -29.19 -38.91 -5.24
N ARG A 337 -29.78 -38.94 -6.44
CA ARG A 337 -31.23 -39.20 -6.61
C ARG A 337 -31.64 -40.60 -6.16
N GLU A 338 -30.79 -41.60 -6.38
CA GLU A 338 -31.01 -42.96 -5.89
C GLU A 338 -30.96 -43.04 -4.36
N ILE A 339 -29.99 -42.37 -3.73
CA ILE A 339 -29.89 -42.26 -2.26
C ILE A 339 -31.14 -41.58 -1.68
N GLU A 340 -31.57 -40.45 -2.25
CA GLU A 340 -32.79 -39.75 -1.80
C GLU A 340 -34.03 -40.66 -1.91
N ALA A 341 -34.23 -41.28 -3.08
CA ALA A 341 -35.38 -42.16 -3.30
C ALA A 341 -35.37 -43.39 -2.38
N ASN A 342 -34.19 -43.96 -2.12
CA ASN A 342 -34.03 -45.07 -1.19
C ASN A 342 -34.26 -44.64 0.26
N ASN A 343 -33.90 -43.41 0.64
CA ASN A 343 -34.22 -42.88 1.96
C ASN A 343 -35.73 -42.72 2.15
N ASP A 344 -36.43 -42.14 1.17
CA ASP A 344 -37.89 -41.97 1.24
C ASP A 344 -38.60 -43.33 1.37
N LYS A 345 -38.13 -44.32 0.60
CA LYS A 345 -38.62 -45.70 0.68
C LYS A 345 -38.30 -46.33 2.04
N LEU A 346 -37.13 -46.09 2.61
CA LEU A 346 -36.75 -46.57 3.93
C LEU A 346 -37.71 -46.02 5.01
N GLU A 347 -38.01 -44.72 4.97
CA GLU A 347 -38.94 -44.10 5.91
C GLU A 347 -40.35 -44.72 5.82
N SER A 348 -40.85 -44.94 4.60
CA SER A 348 -42.12 -45.63 4.37
C SER A 348 -42.11 -47.06 4.92
N LEU A 349 -41.07 -47.85 4.65
CA LEU A 349 -40.96 -49.23 5.15
C LEU A 349 -40.91 -49.30 6.68
N LEU A 350 -40.16 -48.40 7.31
CA LEU A 350 -40.08 -48.31 8.77
C LEU A 350 -41.43 -47.89 9.38
N GLY A 351 -42.13 -46.94 8.77
CA GLY A 351 -43.46 -46.50 9.20
C GLY A 351 -44.56 -47.56 9.04
N GLU A 352 -44.44 -48.42 8.03
CA GLU A 352 -45.29 -49.60 7.79
C GLU A 352 -44.88 -50.83 8.63
N ARG A 353 -43.78 -50.73 9.39
CA ARG A 353 -43.17 -51.82 10.18
C ARG A 353 -42.73 -53.01 9.33
N ARG A 354 -42.35 -52.78 8.08
CA ARG A 354 -41.76 -53.78 7.17
C ARG A 354 -40.26 -53.88 7.42
N VAL A 355 -39.89 -54.26 8.64
CA VAL A 355 -38.51 -54.15 9.16
C VAL A 355 -37.50 -54.94 8.33
N ARG A 356 -37.85 -56.14 7.85
CA ARG A 356 -36.92 -56.97 7.04
C ARG A 356 -36.48 -56.25 5.77
N GLU A 357 -37.42 -55.66 5.04
CA GLU A 357 -37.14 -54.91 3.82
C GLU A 357 -36.40 -53.60 4.12
N ALA A 358 -36.70 -52.96 5.25
CA ALA A 358 -35.98 -51.77 5.70
C ALA A 358 -34.50 -52.07 6.00
N ILE A 359 -34.19 -53.22 6.61
CA ILE A 359 -32.81 -53.64 6.90
C ILE A 359 -32.00 -53.84 5.62
N GLU A 360 -32.57 -54.49 4.60
CA GLU A 360 -31.91 -54.63 3.28
C GLU A 360 -31.57 -53.26 2.68
N LEU A 361 -32.52 -52.33 2.73
CA LEU A 361 -32.35 -50.98 2.20
C LEU A 361 -31.35 -50.13 2.99
N ILE A 362 -31.22 -50.33 4.31
CA ILE A 362 -30.19 -49.70 5.13
C ILE A 362 -28.79 -50.10 4.66
N VAL A 363 -28.59 -51.38 4.28
CA VAL A 363 -27.30 -51.88 3.78
C VAL A 363 -26.96 -51.26 2.43
N ASP A 364 -27.94 -51.18 1.52
CA ASP A 364 -27.77 -50.54 0.21
C ASP A 364 -27.45 -49.05 0.36
N LEU A 365 -28.24 -48.31 1.16
CA LEU A 365 -27.97 -46.90 1.45
C LEU A 365 -26.59 -46.67 2.04
N ARG A 366 -26.13 -47.53 2.96
CA ARG A 366 -24.78 -47.41 3.53
C ARG A 366 -23.70 -47.55 2.46
N ARG A 367 -23.88 -48.50 1.53
CA ARG A 367 -22.94 -48.69 0.41
C ARG A 367 -22.95 -47.49 -0.53
N ASP A 368 -24.12 -47.02 -0.93
CA ASP A 368 -24.24 -45.94 -1.92
C ASP A 368 -23.76 -44.60 -1.34
N ILE A 369 -24.03 -44.33 -0.07
CA ILE A 369 -23.47 -43.18 0.66
C ILE A 369 -21.95 -43.27 0.76
N GLN A 370 -21.40 -44.46 1.05
CA GLN A 370 -19.94 -44.65 1.07
C GLN A 370 -19.33 -44.41 -0.30
N GLN A 371 -19.93 -44.94 -1.37
CA GLN A 371 -19.49 -44.71 -2.74
C GLN A 371 -19.51 -43.21 -3.10
N MET A 372 -20.56 -42.49 -2.69
CA MET A 372 -20.67 -41.04 -2.88
C MET A 372 -19.49 -40.31 -2.21
N GLN A 373 -19.19 -40.64 -0.96
CA GLN A 373 -18.09 -40.01 -0.21
C GLN A 373 -16.71 -40.29 -0.81
N GLU A 374 -16.47 -41.53 -1.24
CA GLU A 374 -15.17 -41.96 -1.76
C GLU A 374 -14.92 -41.42 -3.17
N THR A 375 -15.95 -41.41 -4.01
CA THR A 375 -15.84 -41.05 -5.43
C THR A 375 -16.03 -39.55 -5.66
N TYR A 376 -16.92 -38.91 -4.88
CA TYR A 376 -17.34 -37.52 -5.08
C TYR A 376 -17.30 -36.72 -3.77
N PRO A 377 -16.16 -36.64 -3.07
CA PRO A 377 -16.07 -36.05 -1.74
C PRO A 377 -16.47 -34.57 -1.66
N ARG A 378 -16.40 -33.83 -2.77
CA ARG A 378 -16.78 -32.41 -2.85
C ARG A 378 -18.20 -32.22 -3.38
N SER A 379 -18.93 -33.29 -3.73
CA SER A 379 -20.30 -33.16 -4.18
C SER A 379 -21.16 -32.48 -3.11
N SER A 380 -21.98 -31.52 -3.53
CA SER A 380 -22.99 -30.89 -2.67
C SER A 380 -24.13 -31.84 -2.30
N LEU A 381 -24.18 -33.04 -2.91
CA LEU A 381 -25.15 -34.10 -2.59
C LEU A 381 -24.66 -35.00 -1.43
N ASN A 382 -23.46 -34.76 -0.89
CA ASN A 382 -23.02 -35.39 0.35
C ASN A 382 -23.77 -34.79 1.54
N ASP A 383 -24.80 -35.50 2.00
CA ASP A 383 -25.56 -35.12 3.19
C ASP A 383 -24.96 -35.77 4.46
N GLU A 384 -24.40 -34.94 5.35
CA GLU A 384 -23.83 -35.39 6.62
C GLU A 384 -24.89 -35.96 7.58
N ASP A 385 -26.10 -35.40 7.61
CA ASP A 385 -27.17 -35.85 8.49
C ASP A 385 -27.69 -37.22 8.02
N MET A 386 -27.82 -37.42 6.70
CA MET A 386 -28.14 -38.71 6.10
C MET A 386 -27.10 -39.78 6.46
N GLN A 387 -25.81 -39.43 6.41
CA GLN A 387 -24.73 -40.35 6.81
C GLN A 387 -24.84 -40.76 8.27
N ILE A 388 -25.14 -39.80 9.16
CA ILE A 388 -25.32 -40.07 10.59
C ILE A 388 -26.54 -40.97 10.80
N LYS A 389 -27.67 -40.66 10.16
CA LYS A 389 -28.92 -41.45 10.21
C LYS A 389 -28.70 -42.88 9.78
N VAL A 390 -28.16 -43.11 8.58
CA VAL A 390 -27.95 -44.46 8.03
C VAL A 390 -26.93 -45.25 8.84
N ARG A 391 -25.86 -44.59 9.32
CA ARG A 391 -24.87 -45.23 10.21
C ARG A 391 -25.50 -45.69 11.52
N TYR A 392 -26.36 -44.86 12.12
CA TYR A 392 -27.09 -45.21 13.32
C TYR A 392 -28.07 -46.37 13.07
N LEU A 393 -28.91 -46.28 12.05
CA LEU A 393 -29.88 -47.33 11.71
C LEU A 393 -29.19 -48.68 11.43
N ASN A 394 -28.04 -48.65 10.76
CA ASN A 394 -27.22 -49.84 10.55
C ASN A 394 -26.65 -50.42 11.86
N LEU A 395 -26.29 -49.57 12.84
CA LEU A 395 -25.80 -50.01 14.14
C LEU A 395 -26.89 -50.77 14.92
N VAL A 396 -28.11 -50.24 14.92
CA VAL A 396 -29.25 -50.80 15.68
C VAL A 396 -30.12 -51.76 14.86
N GLN A 397 -29.70 -52.14 13.65
CA GLN A 397 -30.55 -52.85 12.68
C GLN A 397 -31.21 -54.13 13.23
N ASN A 398 -30.52 -54.85 14.12
CA ASN A 398 -31.04 -56.08 14.73
C ASN A 398 -32.08 -55.81 15.83
N ASP A 399 -32.09 -54.59 16.40
CA ASP A 399 -32.97 -54.18 17.48
C ASP A 399 -34.16 -53.35 16.99
N ILE A 400 -34.21 -52.94 15.70
CA ILE A 400 -35.28 -52.10 15.14
C ILE A 400 -36.66 -52.66 15.43
N GLU A 401 -36.90 -53.95 15.14
CA GLU A 401 -38.20 -54.59 15.37
C GLU A 401 -38.56 -54.58 16.87
N PHE A 402 -37.58 -54.87 17.73
CA PHE A 402 -37.78 -54.85 19.18
C PHE A 402 -38.13 -53.44 19.69
N ILE A 403 -37.40 -52.42 19.23
CA ILE A 403 -37.61 -51.02 19.61
C ILE A 403 -38.98 -50.54 19.12
N GLN A 404 -39.33 -50.79 17.86
CA GLN A 404 -40.64 -50.40 17.30
C GLN A 404 -41.79 -51.04 18.09
N ASN A 405 -41.71 -52.35 18.37
CA ASN A 405 -42.73 -53.05 19.14
C ASN A 405 -42.92 -52.45 20.53
N ARG A 406 -41.83 -52.14 21.24
CA ARG A 406 -41.88 -51.53 22.57
C ARG A 406 -42.40 -50.10 22.53
N PHE A 407 -41.97 -49.30 21.54
CA PHE A 407 -42.43 -47.92 21.37
C PHE A 407 -43.93 -47.87 21.09
N TYR A 408 -44.41 -48.63 20.09
CA TYR A 408 -45.81 -48.62 19.72
C TYR A 408 -46.75 -49.25 20.76
N ALA A 409 -46.28 -50.20 21.56
CA ALA A 409 -47.04 -50.73 22.68
C ALA A 409 -47.35 -49.68 23.76
N LEU A 410 -46.53 -48.62 23.84
CA LEU A 410 -46.72 -47.51 24.77
C LEU A 410 -47.52 -46.35 24.18
N MET A 411 -47.80 -46.31 22.88
CA MET A 411 -48.49 -45.17 22.26
C MET A 411 -50.01 -45.22 22.50
N LEU A 412 -50.58 -44.10 22.93
CA LEU A 412 -52.01 -43.86 23.05
C LEU A 412 -52.43 -42.66 22.19
N PRO A 413 -53.61 -42.71 21.55
CA PRO A 413 -54.15 -41.56 20.83
C PRO A 413 -54.49 -40.44 21.82
N VAL A 414 -54.23 -39.19 21.41
CA VAL A 414 -54.63 -38.02 22.21
C VAL A 414 -56.13 -37.75 21.97
N PRO A 415 -56.96 -37.57 23.02
CA PRO A 415 -58.36 -37.22 22.83
C PRO A 415 -58.53 -35.98 21.94
N ASP A 416 -59.55 -36.00 21.08
CA ASP A 416 -59.86 -34.92 20.13
C ASP A 416 -58.76 -34.63 19.09
N SER A 417 -57.80 -35.54 18.91
CA SER A 417 -56.77 -35.45 17.86
C SER A 417 -56.51 -36.81 17.21
N GLU A 418 -56.96 -36.97 15.96
CA GLU A 418 -56.79 -38.24 15.23
C GLU A 418 -55.36 -38.46 14.71
N SER A 419 -54.54 -37.42 14.63
CA SER A 419 -53.20 -37.45 14.04
C SER A 419 -52.06 -37.43 15.07
N VAL A 420 -52.38 -37.28 16.35
CA VAL A 420 -51.39 -37.16 17.43
C VAL A 420 -51.55 -38.32 18.41
N SER A 421 -50.41 -38.89 18.79
CA SER A 421 -50.36 -39.93 19.83
C SER A 421 -49.26 -39.57 20.81
N MET A 422 -49.41 -39.96 22.07
CA MET A 422 -48.39 -39.77 23.10
C MET A 422 -48.11 -41.09 23.80
N LEU A 423 -46.94 -41.20 24.43
CA LEU A 423 -46.64 -42.35 25.29
C LEU A 423 -47.57 -42.35 26.50
N SER A 424 -48.05 -43.54 26.87
CA SER A 424 -48.92 -43.80 28.03
C SER A 424 -48.23 -43.56 29.38
N THR A 425 -46.91 -43.49 29.36
CA THR A 425 -46.02 -43.30 30.51
C THR A 425 -44.84 -42.43 30.08
N GLU A 426 -44.08 -41.92 31.05
CA GLU A 426 -42.77 -41.33 30.77
C GLU A 426 -41.84 -42.34 30.08
N VAL A 427 -40.85 -41.85 29.32
CA VAL A 427 -39.93 -42.71 28.57
C VAL A 427 -39.19 -43.67 29.52
N PRO A 428 -39.37 -45.00 29.38
CA PRO A 428 -38.69 -45.96 30.24
C PRO A 428 -37.18 -45.98 30.00
N GLN A 429 -36.39 -46.13 31.07
CA GLN A 429 -34.91 -46.20 30.99
C GLN A 429 -34.43 -47.27 30.02
N GLY A 430 -35.08 -48.44 29.97
CA GLY A 430 -34.68 -49.50 29.04
C GLY A 430 -34.89 -49.13 27.58
N LEU A 431 -35.98 -48.41 27.25
CA LEU A 431 -36.23 -47.92 25.90
C LEU A 431 -35.22 -46.83 25.52
N TYR A 432 -34.97 -45.90 26.44
CA TYR A 432 -33.98 -44.85 26.26
C TYR A 432 -32.58 -45.44 26.04
N ALA A 433 -32.15 -46.38 26.89
CA ALA A 433 -30.82 -46.97 26.86
C ALA A 433 -30.54 -47.73 25.57
N ILE A 434 -31.53 -48.45 25.02
CA ILE A 434 -31.36 -49.17 23.75
C ILE A 434 -31.20 -48.20 22.56
N ILE A 435 -31.95 -47.10 22.54
CA ILE A 435 -31.90 -46.09 21.47
C ILE A 435 -30.65 -45.21 21.58
N MET A 436 -30.29 -44.84 22.80
CA MET A 436 -29.20 -43.89 23.05
C MET A 436 -27.84 -44.57 23.23
N GLY A 437 -27.82 -45.85 23.63
CA GLY A 437 -26.62 -46.61 24.00
C GLY A 437 -26.12 -46.31 25.42
N THR A 438 -26.80 -45.43 26.15
CA THR A 438 -26.42 -44.96 27.50
C THR A 438 -27.65 -44.73 28.35
N ASN A 439 -27.53 -44.93 29.67
CA ASN A 439 -28.56 -44.59 30.65
C ASN A 439 -28.04 -43.48 31.59
N PRO A 440 -28.53 -42.23 31.49
CA PRO A 440 -28.09 -41.12 32.33
C PRO A 440 -28.73 -41.13 33.72
N SER A 441 -29.75 -41.97 33.95
CA SER A 441 -30.51 -41.98 35.19
C SER A 441 -29.68 -42.31 36.41
N ARG A 442 -29.98 -41.62 37.52
CA ARG A 442 -29.39 -41.94 38.83
C ARG A 442 -30.06 -43.15 39.48
N ASN A 443 -31.37 -43.29 39.29
CA ASN A 443 -32.16 -44.36 39.91
C ASN A 443 -32.39 -45.49 38.90
N LEU A 444 -31.46 -46.45 38.89
CA LEU A 444 -31.44 -47.52 37.88
C LEU A 444 -32.66 -48.44 37.96
N GLY A 445 -33.27 -48.69 36.80
CA GLY A 445 -34.26 -49.74 36.59
C GLY A 445 -34.94 -49.61 35.23
N ASP A 446 -35.00 -50.69 34.44
CA ASP A 446 -35.45 -50.65 33.03
C ASP A 446 -36.87 -50.09 32.83
N ALA A 447 -37.74 -50.27 33.82
CA ALA A 447 -39.13 -49.79 33.81
C ALA A 447 -39.28 -48.40 34.46
N ASN A 448 -38.26 -47.90 35.15
CA ASN A 448 -38.29 -46.56 35.74
C ASN A 448 -38.28 -45.50 34.61
N PRO A 449 -38.86 -44.31 34.84
CA PRO A 449 -38.69 -43.19 33.94
C PRO A 449 -37.21 -42.80 33.82
N VAL A 450 -36.79 -42.40 32.63
CA VAL A 450 -35.46 -41.83 32.43
C VAL A 450 -35.36 -40.47 33.12
N ASP A 451 -34.27 -40.23 33.83
CA ASP A 451 -33.98 -39.00 34.56
C ASP A 451 -32.60 -38.45 34.17
N SER A 452 -32.27 -37.24 34.63
CA SER A 452 -30.96 -36.61 34.39
C SER A 452 -30.60 -36.40 32.90
N VAL A 453 -31.62 -36.32 32.03
CA VAL A 453 -31.47 -36.07 30.58
C VAL A 453 -31.37 -34.57 30.30
N SER A 454 -30.34 -34.16 29.57
CA SER A 454 -30.22 -32.80 29.05
C SER A 454 -31.15 -32.55 27.86
N TRP A 455 -31.44 -31.29 27.56
CA TRP A 455 -32.26 -30.92 26.39
C TRP A 455 -31.71 -31.45 25.06
N ILE A 456 -30.38 -31.46 24.90
CA ILE A 456 -29.70 -31.95 23.68
C ILE A 456 -29.90 -33.46 23.55
N GLU A 457 -29.79 -34.19 24.65
CA GLU A 457 -30.00 -35.64 24.67
C GLU A 457 -31.47 -36.01 24.43
N ALA A 458 -32.41 -35.23 24.94
CA ALA A 458 -33.83 -35.41 24.65
C ALA A 458 -34.13 -35.21 23.15
N LYS A 459 -33.58 -34.16 22.53
CA LYS A 459 -33.71 -33.95 21.07
C LYS A 459 -33.12 -35.09 20.26
N ARG A 460 -31.92 -35.57 20.61
CA ARG A 460 -31.27 -36.70 19.96
C ARG A 460 -32.08 -38.00 20.12
N PHE A 461 -32.70 -38.20 21.28
CA PHE A 461 -33.61 -39.32 21.48
C PHE A 461 -34.80 -39.24 20.53
N CYS A 462 -35.50 -38.10 20.47
CA CYS A 462 -36.62 -37.86 19.55
C CYS A 462 -36.23 -38.06 18.08
N GLU A 463 -35.06 -37.57 17.68
CA GLU A 463 -34.53 -37.74 16.33
C GLU A 463 -34.26 -39.22 16.00
N ARG A 464 -33.55 -39.94 16.87
CA ARG A 464 -33.24 -41.36 16.66
C ARG A 464 -34.47 -42.25 16.66
N ILE A 465 -35.44 -41.99 17.55
CA ILE A 465 -36.70 -42.74 17.50
C ILE A 465 -37.46 -42.39 16.22
N SER A 466 -37.47 -41.12 15.77
CA SER A 466 -38.09 -40.72 14.51
C SER A 466 -37.53 -41.49 13.33
N TRP A 467 -36.20 -41.67 13.28
CA TRP A 467 -35.54 -42.50 12.27
C TRP A 467 -35.98 -43.97 12.35
N ILE A 468 -36.03 -44.56 13.55
CA ILE A 468 -36.42 -45.97 13.73
C ILE A 468 -37.88 -46.23 13.33
N VAL A 469 -38.79 -45.30 13.64
CA VAL A 469 -40.23 -45.47 13.39
C VAL A 469 -40.67 -44.93 12.03
N GLY A 470 -39.78 -44.28 11.27
CA GLY A 470 -40.07 -43.67 9.98
C GLY A 470 -41.11 -42.55 10.04
N LYS A 471 -41.27 -41.89 11.20
CA LYS A 471 -42.25 -40.81 11.44
C LYS A 471 -41.68 -39.79 12.41
N PRO A 472 -42.04 -38.50 12.29
CA PRO A 472 -41.61 -37.48 13.24
C PRO A 472 -42.20 -37.74 14.64
N VAL A 473 -41.37 -37.58 15.68
CA VAL A 473 -41.70 -37.76 17.11
C VAL A 473 -41.41 -36.50 17.91
#